data_AF-A0A5N6E8J7-F1
#
_entry.id   AF-A0A5N6E8J7-F1
#
_cell.length_a   1.000
_cell.length_b   1.000
_cell.length_c   1.000
_cell.angle_alpha   90.00
_cell.angle_beta   90.00
_cell.angle_gamma   90.00
#
_symmetry.space_group_name_H-M   'P 1'
#
loop_
_entity.id
_entity.type
_entity.pdbx_description
1 polymer ?
#
loop_
_entity_poly.entity_id
_entity_poly.type
_entity_poly.pdbx_seq_one_letter_code
_entity_poly.pdbx_strand_id
1 'polypeptide(L)'
;MPAYSHPTHETISNMEATSRLFNFEGNDSEYIKYLELRLLEVQSLIPSSPSSSSKPRSSSLEPSKARESRFINLSVEKFNSNPRKGTLRSRTKPAQWERELSKFLSSLPEPDKWHHARKIAGFPTNERNKLAIQLLLGRPSTSAQVLHPSRISECPSLLPTDNEDLILRGCSYGNFTIQCEEDGKFAVRVAKYQQLVFISYCAVLLSLGNSRQTIDWMMRRYISDSDNKNLERYRSGSLWVNRCISQLLKQGWGYKSWELFLLCTYQN
;
A
#
# COMPACT_ATOMS: atom_id res chain seq x y z
N MET A 1 -48.28 16.38 52.46
CA MET A 1 -48.70 17.34 51.44
C MET A 1 -47.79 18.55 51.49
N PRO A 2 -47.39 19.15 50.35
CA PRO A 2 -47.25 18.51 49.03
C PRO A 2 -46.07 17.51 49.12
N ALA A 3 -45.11 17.29 48.21
CA ALA A 3 -44.98 17.53 46.77
C ALA A 3 -44.22 16.34 46.14
N TYR A 4 -44.12 16.32 44.81
CA TYR A 4 -43.15 15.51 44.05
C TYR A 4 -42.58 16.39 42.92
N SER A 5 -41.28 16.29 42.66
CA SER A 5 -40.62 16.91 41.50
C SER A 5 -39.86 15.84 40.72
N HIS A 6 -40.28 15.57 39.49
CA HIS A 6 -39.55 14.69 38.57
C HIS A 6 -38.31 15.38 38.00
N PRO A 7 -37.16 14.69 37.88
CA PRO A 7 -36.11 15.08 36.94
C PRO A 7 -36.52 14.67 35.52
N THR A 8 -36.48 15.61 34.59
CA THR A 8 -36.71 15.37 33.16
C THR A 8 -35.53 14.66 32.49
N HIS A 9 -35.82 13.79 31.53
CA HIS A 9 -34.83 13.25 30.60
C HIS A 9 -34.26 14.36 29.72
N GLU A 10 -32.95 14.61 29.79
CA GLU A 10 -32.21 15.25 28.69
C GLU A 10 -30.99 14.42 28.29
N THR A 11 -31.20 13.69 27.19
CA THR A 11 -30.28 13.56 26.05
C THR A 11 -28.80 13.26 26.32
N ILE A 12 -28.47 11.97 26.27
CA ILE A 12 -27.14 11.49 25.92
C ILE A 12 -26.84 11.92 24.47
N SER A 13 -25.92 12.88 24.28
CA SER A 13 -25.29 13.12 22.97
C SER A 13 -23.90 13.78 23.09
N ASN A 14 -23.01 13.16 23.86
CA ASN A 14 -21.57 13.38 23.70
C ASN A 14 -20.99 12.30 22.78
N MET A 15 -21.33 12.38 21.49
CA MET A 15 -20.47 11.77 20.46
C MET A 15 -19.34 12.74 20.19
N GLU A 16 -18.11 12.30 20.46
CA GLU A 16 -16.89 13.05 20.18
C GLU A 16 -16.91 13.52 18.73
N ALA A 17 -16.76 14.83 18.51
CA ALA A 17 -16.78 15.41 17.18
C ALA A 17 -15.54 14.93 16.40
N THR A 18 -15.69 13.83 15.65
CA THR A 18 -14.66 13.31 14.76
C THR A 18 -14.31 14.39 13.75
N SER A 19 -13.13 14.99 13.89
CA SER A 19 -12.64 16.03 13.00
C SER A 19 -12.81 15.58 11.55
N ARG A 20 -13.58 16.35 10.77
CA ARG A 20 -13.79 16.06 9.35
C ARG A 20 -12.44 16.06 8.63
N LEU A 21 -12.30 15.16 7.65
CA LEU A 21 -11.04 14.95 6.91
C LEU A 21 -10.68 16.14 6.00
N PHE A 22 -11.66 17.02 5.75
CA PHE A 22 -11.53 18.24 4.99
C PHE A 22 -12.09 19.41 5.81
N ASN A 23 -11.52 20.60 5.64
CA ASN A 23 -12.07 21.86 6.17
C ASN A 23 -13.37 22.19 5.42
N PHE A 24 -14.45 21.51 5.80
CA PHE A 24 -15.78 21.63 5.21
C PHE A 24 -16.76 22.13 6.26
N GLU A 25 -17.21 23.37 6.08
CA GLU A 25 -18.27 23.99 6.86
C GLU A 25 -19.64 23.58 6.28
N GLY A 26 -20.55 23.13 7.13
CA GLY A 26 -21.85 22.59 6.74
C GLY A 26 -22.34 21.49 7.70
N ASN A 27 -23.55 20.98 7.49
CA ASN A 27 -24.07 19.82 8.23
C ASN A 27 -23.59 18.49 7.61
N ASP A 28 -23.88 17.37 8.27
CA ASP A 28 -23.38 16.06 7.82
C ASP A 28 -23.99 15.59 6.49
N SER A 29 -25.23 15.99 6.17
CA SER A 29 -25.83 15.69 4.86
C SER A 29 -25.12 16.43 3.72
N GLU A 30 -24.70 17.66 3.97
CA GLU A 30 -23.89 18.45 3.03
C GLU A 30 -22.47 17.88 2.90
N TYR A 31 -21.87 17.43 4.00
CA TYR A 31 -20.55 16.78 3.97
C TYR A 31 -20.57 15.44 3.24
N ILE A 32 -21.62 14.62 3.42
CA ILE A 32 -21.82 13.38 2.65
C ILE A 32 -21.92 13.68 1.14
N LYS A 33 -22.77 14.63 0.74
CA LYS A 33 -22.89 15.06 -0.66
C LYS A 33 -21.56 15.58 -1.23
N TYR A 34 -20.78 16.31 -0.44
CA TYR A 34 -19.44 16.77 -0.83
C TYR A 34 -18.49 15.59 -1.08
N LEU A 35 -18.50 14.57 -0.21
CA LEU A 35 -17.69 13.35 -0.40
C LEU A 35 -18.13 12.54 -1.63
N GLU A 36 -19.44 12.43 -1.87
CA GLU A 36 -20.00 11.76 -3.07
C GLU A 36 -19.57 12.46 -4.36
N LEU A 37 -19.65 13.80 -4.40
CA LEU A 37 -19.17 14.62 -5.53
C LEU A 37 -17.68 14.41 -5.80
N ARG A 38 -16.84 14.45 -4.75
CA ARG A 38 -15.40 14.18 -4.88
C ARG A 38 -15.10 12.75 -5.36
N LEU A 39 -15.90 11.77 -4.96
CA LEU A 39 -15.75 10.39 -5.41
C LEU A 39 -16.08 10.24 -6.90
N LEU A 40 -17.14 10.91 -7.37
CA LEU A 40 -17.51 10.96 -8.79
C LEU A 40 -16.48 11.68 -9.66
N GLU A 41 -15.92 12.80 -9.19
CA GLU A 41 -14.80 13.49 -9.86
C GLU A 41 -13.61 12.54 -10.07
N VAL A 42 -13.18 11.84 -9.02
CA VAL A 42 -12.08 10.86 -9.10
C VAL A 42 -12.43 9.69 -10.02
N GLN A 43 -13.68 9.23 -10.03
CA GLN A 43 -14.12 8.14 -10.89
C GLN A 43 -14.11 8.54 -12.37
N SER A 44 -14.51 9.77 -12.71
CA SER A 44 -14.46 10.28 -14.09
C SER A 44 -13.04 10.42 -14.65
N LEU A 45 -12.05 10.63 -13.78
CA LEU A 45 -10.62 10.70 -14.13
C LEU A 45 -9.97 9.33 -14.34
N ILE A 46 -10.71 8.22 -14.16
CA ILE A 46 -10.25 6.88 -14.50
C ILE A 46 -10.67 6.60 -15.95
N PRO A 47 -9.74 6.48 -16.92
CA PRO A 47 -10.10 6.13 -18.27
C PRO A 47 -10.73 4.74 -18.30
N SER A 48 -11.97 4.65 -18.75
CA SER A 48 -12.60 3.39 -19.12
C SER A 48 -11.71 2.70 -20.15
N SER A 49 -11.10 1.57 -19.79
CA SER A 49 -10.22 0.84 -20.70
C SER A 49 -10.95 0.55 -22.02
N PRO A 50 -10.33 0.82 -23.18
CA PRO A 50 -10.98 0.56 -24.47
C PRO A 50 -11.20 -0.94 -24.63
N SER A 51 -12.44 -1.37 -24.46
CA SER A 51 -12.88 -2.72 -24.79
C SER A 51 -12.65 -2.95 -26.29
N SER A 52 -11.69 -3.80 -26.63
CA SER A 52 -11.32 -4.11 -28.00
C SER A 52 -12.53 -4.64 -28.77
N SER A 53 -12.94 -3.92 -29.81
CA SER A 53 -14.13 -4.23 -30.61
C SER A 53 -13.88 -5.41 -31.56
N SER A 54 -14.19 -6.63 -31.13
CA SER A 54 -14.43 -7.76 -32.02
C SER A 54 -15.93 -7.95 -32.24
N LYS A 55 -16.36 -8.02 -33.51
CA LYS A 55 -17.78 -8.14 -33.90
C LYS A 55 -18.39 -9.44 -33.36
N PRO A 56 -19.70 -9.46 -33.03
CA PRO A 56 -20.35 -10.60 -32.41
C PRO A 56 -20.57 -11.74 -33.41
N ARG A 57 -20.18 -12.96 -33.06
CA ARG A 57 -20.75 -14.18 -33.63
C ARG A 57 -21.87 -14.63 -32.69
N SER A 58 -23.10 -14.70 -33.21
CA SER A 58 -24.28 -14.99 -32.41
C SER A 58 -24.19 -16.35 -31.72
N SER A 59 -24.16 -16.34 -30.39
CA SER A 59 -24.59 -17.45 -29.55
C SER A 59 -25.25 -16.88 -28.30
N SER A 60 -26.48 -17.32 -28.03
CA SER A 60 -27.28 -16.86 -26.90
C SER A 60 -26.66 -17.33 -25.58
N LEU A 61 -26.04 -16.42 -24.85
CA LEU A 61 -25.68 -16.61 -23.45
C LEU A 61 -26.22 -15.43 -22.63
N GLU A 62 -27.04 -15.79 -21.65
CA GLU A 62 -27.67 -14.93 -20.65
C GLU A 62 -26.73 -13.86 -20.08
N PRO A 63 -27.24 -12.68 -19.70
CA PRO A 63 -26.45 -11.65 -19.02
C PRO A 63 -25.93 -12.19 -17.69
N SER A 64 -24.68 -12.62 -17.69
CA SER A 64 -23.93 -13.04 -16.51
C SER A 64 -24.04 -11.95 -15.44
N LYS A 65 -24.83 -12.23 -14.39
CA LYS A 65 -25.03 -11.32 -13.26
C LYS A 65 -23.67 -10.86 -12.78
N ALA A 66 -23.43 -9.55 -12.81
CA ALA A 66 -22.21 -8.94 -12.33
C ALA A 66 -21.90 -9.53 -10.95
N ARG A 67 -20.78 -10.26 -10.85
CA ARG A 67 -20.37 -10.90 -9.59
C ARG A 67 -20.02 -9.79 -8.62
N GLU A 68 -21.02 -9.44 -7.82
CA GLU A 68 -20.90 -8.68 -6.57
C GLU A 68 -19.59 -9.09 -5.89
N SER A 69 -18.73 -8.09 -5.64
CA SER A 69 -17.36 -8.32 -5.18
C SER A 69 -17.37 -8.74 -3.72
N ARG A 70 -17.70 -10.01 -3.48
CA ARG A 70 -17.69 -10.61 -2.15
C ARG A 70 -16.27 -10.59 -1.61
N PHE A 71 -16.07 -9.83 -0.55
CA PHE A 71 -14.87 -9.95 0.28
C PHE A 71 -14.75 -11.40 0.72
N ILE A 72 -13.71 -12.08 0.22
CA ILE A 72 -13.39 -13.44 0.65
C ILE A 72 -12.82 -13.33 2.06
N ASN A 73 -13.70 -13.45 3.05
CA ASN A 73 -13.31 -13.70 4.42
C ASN A 73 -12.59 -15.05 4.46
N LEU A 74 -11.26 -15.01 4.35
CA LEU A 74 -10.36 -16.10 4.63
C LEU A 74 -10.46 -16.42 6.13
N SER A 75 -11.45 -17.24 6.51
CA SER A 75 -11.56 -17.81 7.85
C SER A 75 -10.44 -18.81 8.06
N VAL A 76 -9.36 -18.36 8.71
CA VAL A 76 -8.13 -19.15 8.89
C VAL A 76 -8.08 -19.82 10.26
N GLU A 77 -9.11 -20.58 10.61
CA GLU A 77 -9.18 -21.34 11.87
C GLU A 77 -8.10 -22.45 11.95
N LYS A 78 -7.53 -22.85 10.80
CA LYS A 78 -6.53 -23.94 10.71
C LYS A 78 -5.08 -23.54 10.98
N PHE A 79 -4.79 -22.28 11.30
CA PHE A 79 -3.41 -21.81 11.58
C PHE A 79 -3.16 -21.48 13.06
N ASN A 80 -4.01 -21.93 13.99
CA ASN A 80 -3.67 -22.01 15.40
C ASN A 80 -2.64 -23.13 15.62
N SER A 81 -1.37 -22.84 15.32
CA SER A 81 -0.23 -23.61 15.82
C SER A 81 -0.15 -23.44 17.34
N ASN A 82 -0.85 -24.32 18.05
CA ASN A 82 -0.81 -24.43 19.51
C ASN A 82 0.66 -24.44 19.99
N PRO A 83 1.10 -23.49 20.85
CA PRO A 83 2.40 -23.56 21.46
C PRO A 83 2.40 -24.77 22.40
N ARG A 84 3.10 -25.85 22.00
CA ARG A 84 3.30 -27.03 22.86
C ARG A 84 3.96 -26.55 24.16
N LYS A 85 3.25 -26.67 25.28
CA LYS A 85 3.76 -26.37 26.62
C LYS A 85 4.84 -27.39 26.99
N GLY A 86 6.07 -27.10 26.60
CA GLY A 86 7.29 -27.81 27.01
C GLY A 86 7.93 -27.15 28.23
N THR A 87 8.35 -27.96 29.19
CA THR A 87 8.85 -27.59 30.51
C THR A 87 10.17 -26.81 30.56
N LEU A 88 10.30 -26.01 31.62
CA LEU A 88 11.51 -25.46 32.25
C LEU A 88 12.54 -24.69 31.40
N ARG A 89 12.51 -23.36 31.61
CA ARG A 89 13.66 -22.44 31.79
C ARG A 89 15.06 -22.97 31.42
N SER A 90 15.37 -22.99 30.13
CA SER A 90 16.71 -22.66 29.64
C SER A 90 16.70 -21.20 29.18
N ARG A 91 17.83 -20.48 29.30
CA ARG A 91 17.99 -19.11 28.77
C ARG A 91 18.19 -19.20 27.25
N THR A 92 17.16 -19.67 26.56
CA THR A 92 17.16 -19.90 25.11
C THR A 92 17.33 -18.59 24.36
N LYS A 93 18.25 -18.59 23.38
CA LYS A 93 18.40 -17.47 22.44
C LYS A 93 17.06 -17.23 21.74
N PRO A 94 16.64 -15.97 21.54
CA PRO A 94 15.34 -15.65 20.95
C PRO A 94 15.21 -16.30 19.57
N ALA A 95 13.98 -16.75 19.28
CA ALA A 95 13.69 -17.47 18.04
C ALA A 95 14.03 -16.58 16.83
N GLN A 96 14.32 -17.18 15.66
CA GLN A 96 14.67 -16.37 14.49
C GLN A 96 13.56 -15.37 14.13
N TRP A 97 12.29 -15.81 14.14
CA TRP A 97 11.15 -14.94 13.86
C TRP A 97 11.02 -13.77 14.85
N GLU A 98 11.40 -13.98 16.12
CA GLU A 98 11.34 -12.98 17.18
C GLU A 98 12.43 -11.91 17.00
N ARG A 99 13.63 -12.33 16.55
CA ARG A 99 14.71 -11.42 16.15
C ARG A 99 14.36 -10.61 14.91
N GLU A 100 13.81 -11.24 13.87
CA GLU A 100 13.37 -10.53 12.65
C GLU A 100 12.21 -9.56 12.96
N LEU A 101 11.24 -9.98 13.79
CA LEU A 101 10.16 -9.10 14.25
C LEU A 101 10.71 -7.92 15.07
N SER A 102 11.66 -8.16 15.97
CA SER A 102 12.30 -7.08 16.75
C SER A 102 13.06 -6.11 15.83
N LYS A 103 13.80 -6.62 14.83
CA LYS A 103 14.46 -5.80 13.80
C LYS A 103 13.43 -4.95 13.04
N PHE A 104 12.34 -5.55 12.60
CA PHE A 104 11.24 -4.86 11.90
C PHE A 104 10.57 -3.79 12.77
N LEU A 105 10.26 -4.10 14.04
CA LEU A 105 9.68 -3.11 14.96
C LEU A 105 10.65 -1.96 15.23
N SER A 106 11.96 -2.23 15.31
CA SER A 106 12.98 -1.18 15.44
C SER A 106 13.24 -0.37 14.18
N SER A 107 12.77 -0.83 13.01
CA SER A 107 12.86 -0.08 11.74
C SER A 107 11.57 0.68 11.40
N LEU A 108 10.55 0.64 12.25
CA LEU A 108 9.36 1.48 12.11
C LEU A 108 9.74 2.94 12.37
N PRO A 109 9.42 3.87 11.45
CA PRO A 109 9.66 5.29 11.68
C PRO A 109 8.73 5.82 12.78
N GLU A 110 9.29 6.59 13.70
CA GLU A 110 8.53 7.35 14.70
C GLU A 110 7.54 8.33 14.00
N PRO A 111 6.41 8.69 14.64
CA PRO A 111 5.33 9.44 13.98
C PRO A 111 5.76 10.80 13.40
N ASP A 112 6.71 11.47 14.05
CA ASP A 112 7.37 12.72 13.64
C ASP A 112 8.37 12.51 12.50
N LYS A 113 9.13 11.40 12.53
CA LYS A 113 10.13 11.02 11.53
C LYS A 113 9.52 10.40 10.26
N TRP A 114 8.19 10.19 10.22
CA TRP A 114 7.50 9.56 9.09
C TRP A 114 7.75 10.24 7.74
N HIS A 115 7.73 11.58 7.70
CA HIS A 115 8.01 12.34 6.48
C HIS A 115 9.46 12.17 5.99
N HIS A 116 10.41 12.11 6.93
CA HIS A 116 11.82 11.85 6.63
C HIS A 116 12.03 10.42 6.08
N ALA A 117 11.37 9.42 6.68
CA ALA A 117 11.37 8.04 6.19
C ALA A 117 10.76 7.93 4.78
N ARG A 118 9.66 8.64 4.51
CA ARG A 118 9.09 8.77 3.15
C ARG A 118 10.09 9.38 2.16
N LYS A 119 10.82 10.44 2.54
CA LYS A 119 11.85 11.05 1.68
C LYS A 119 12.97 10.06 1.35
N ILE A 120 13.54 9.38 2.35
CA ILE A 120 14.54 8.31 2.17
C ILE A 120 13.99 7.17 1.29
N ALA A 121 12.70 6.87 1.40
CA ALA A 121 12.07 5.81 0.65
C ALA A 121 11.84 6.12 -0.84
N GLY A 122 11.94 7.38 -1.28
CA GLY A 122 11.56 7.82 -2.62
C GLY A 122 10.10 8.27 -2.75
N PHE A 123 9.43 8.55 -1.63
CA PHE A 123 8.03 8.97 -1.51
C PHE A 123 7.84 10.40 -0.95
N PRO A 124 8.68 11.41 -1.32
CA PRO A 124 8.66 12.73 -0.69
C PRO A 124 7.41 13.55 -1.00
N THR A 125 6.66 13.23 -2.06
CA THR A 125 5.50 14.00 -2.53
C THR A 125 4.26 13.13 -2.69
N ASN A 126 3.09 13.76 -2.78
CA ASN A 126 1.83 13.05 -3.04
C ASN A 126 1.77 12.52 -4.47
N GLU A 127 2.50 13.13 -5.40
CA GLU A 127 2.61 12.77 -6.81
C GLU A 127 3.36 11.44 -6.94
N ARG A 128 4.44 11.25 -6.17
CA ARG A 128 5.13 9.96 -6.05
C ARG A 128 4.25 8.88 -5.42
N ASN A 129 3.42 9.21 -4.43
CA ASN A 129 2.44 8.26 -3.88
C ASN A 129 1.36 7.88 -4.92
N LYS A 130 0.83 8.84 -5.70
CA LYS A 130 -0.12 8.57 -6.80
C LYS A 130 0.52 7.67 -7.87
N LEU A 131 1.75 7.97 -8.28
CA LEU A 131 2.51 7.16 -9.23
C LEU A 131 2.72 5.73 -8.72
N ALA A 132 3.10 5.56 -7.46
CA ALA A 132 3.24 4.25 -6.84
C ALA A 132 1.92 3.47 -6.86
N ILE A 133 0.81 4.09 -6.50
CA ILE A 133 -0.52 3.45 -6.56
C ILE A 133 -0.87 3.03 -8.00
N GLN A 134 -0.58 3.86 -9.01
CA GLN A 134 -0.79 3.48 -10.42
C GLN A 134 0.05 2.24 -10.82
N LEU A 135 1.33 2.21 -10.44
CA LEU A 135 2.21 1.06 -10.65
C LEU A 135 1.74 -0.20 -9.91
N LEU A 136 1.29 -0.06 -8.65
CA LEU A 136 0.72 -1.18 -7.87
C LEU A 136 -0.56 -1.74 -8.50
N LEU A 137 -1.36 -0.90 -9.17
CA LEU A 137 -2.55 -1.28 -9.92
C LEU A 137 -2.24 -1.81 -11.35
N GLY A 138 -0.96 -1.97 -11.70
CA GLY A 138 -0.54 -2.44 -13.03
C GLY A 138 -0.86 -1.48 -14.17
N ARG A 139 -1.17 -0.20 -13.86
CA ARG A 139 -1.42 0.82 -14.89
C ARG A 139 -0.07 1.28 -15.46
N PRO A 140 0.14 1.25 -16.77
CA PRO A 140 1.34 1.84 -17.36
C PRO A 140 1.31 3.34 -17.12
N SER A 141 2.32 3.86 -16.43
CA SER A 141 2.52 5.30 -16.27
C SER A 141 2.69 5.90 -17.66
N THR A 142 1.71 6.67 -18.13
CA THR A 142 1.60 7.14 -19.53
C THR A 142 2.67 8.17 -19.91
N SER A 143 3.56 8.48 -18.99
CA SER A 143 4.61 9.48 -19.10
C SER A 143 5.82 9.06 -18.26
N ALA A 144 6.90 8.70 -18.94
CA ALA A 144 8.24 8.64 -18.33
C ALA A 144 8.64 9.99 -17.69
N GLN A 145 8.00 11.08 -18.12
CA GLN A 145 8.18 12.43 -17.59
C GLN A 145 7.70 12.61 -16.13
N VAL A 146 6.77 11.80 -15.60
CA VAL A 146 6.20 11.98 -14.23
C VAL A 146 7.18 11.59 -13.11
N LEU A 147 8.30 10.96 -13.44
CA LEU A 147 9.39 10.77 -12.48
C LEU A 147 10.16 12.07 -12.19
N HIS A 148 10.10 13.09 -13.05
CA HIS A 148 10.95 14.28 -12.96
C HIS A 148 10.19 15.53 -12.49
N PRO A 149 10.04 15.77 -11.17
CA PRO A 149 9.84 17.14 -10.70
C PRO A 149 11.11 17.92 -11.04
N SER A 150 10.98 19.01 -11.79
CA SER A 150 12.10 19.85 -12.21
C SER A 150 12.86 20.41 -11.00
N ARG A 151 13.92 19.72 -10.57
CA ARG A 151 14.88 20.32 -9.63
C ARG A 151 15.57 21.47 -10.33
N ILE A 152 15.64 22.62 -9.66
CA ILE A 152 16.48 23.72 -10.09
C ILE A 152 17.92 23.19 -10.08
N SER A 153 18.57 23.20 -11.24
CA SER A 153 19.95 22.74 -11.37
C SER A 153 20.87 23.77 -10.72
N GLU A 154 21.35 23.49 -9.51
CA GLU A 154 22.43 24.26 -8.90
C GLU A 154 23.67 24.14 -9.79
N CYS A 155 24.07 25.25 -10.39
CA CYS A 155 25.26 25.39 -11.23
C CYS A 155 26.30 26.23 -10.46
N PRO A 156 27.60 25.87 -10.49
CA PRO A 156 28.63 26.72 -9.91
C PRO A 156 28.69 28.10 -10.59
N SER A 157 29.22 29.09 -9.89
CA SER A 157 29.60 30.37 -10.48
C SER A 157 30.72 30.16 -11.50
N LEU A 158 30.45 30.47 -12.77
CA LEU A 158 31.38 30.28 -13.88
C LEU A 158 32.43 31.40 -13.95
N LEU A 159 33.66 31.04 -14.30
CA LEU A 159 34.71 32.00 -14.66
C LEU A 159 34.61 32.38 -16.15
N PRO A 160 35.09 33.57 -16.57
CA PRO A 160 35.07 33.98 -17.98
C PRO A 160 35.85 33.08 -18.94
N THR A 161 36.72 32.21 -18.42
CA THR A 161 37.51 31.21 -19.17
C THR A 161 36.80 29.87 -19.35
N ASP A 162 35.67 29.67 -18.68
CA ASP A 162 35.00 28.37 -18.62
C ASP A 162 34.15 28.09 -19.86
N ASN A 163 34.06 26.81 -20.25
CA ASN A 163 33.12 26.39 -21.28
C ASN A 163 31.73 26.15 -20.65
N GLU A 164 30.92 27.20 -20.64
CA GLU A 164 29.57 27.22 -20.05
C GLU A 164 28.68 26.06 -20.52
N ASP A 165 28.60 25.78 -21.82
CA ASP A 165 27.77 24.69 -22.37
C ASP A 165 28.20 23.32 -21.82
N LEU A 166 29.51 23.04 -21.78
CA LEU A 166 30.00 21.77 -21.23
C LEU A 166 29.77 21.65 -19.73
N ILE A 167 29.92 22.74 -18.96
CA ILE A 167 29.66 22.73 -17.51
C ILE A 167 28.16 22.57 -17.22
N LEU A 168 27.30 23.27 -17.93
CA LEU A 168 25.84 23.13 -17.80
C LEU A 168 25.37 21.71 -18.15
N ARG A 169 25.93 21.09 -19.20
CA ARG A 169 25.68 19.67 -19.52
C ARG A 169 26.19 18.73 -18.43
N GLY A 170 27.39 18.99 -17.88
CA GLY A 170 27.94 18.24 -16.74
C GLY A 170 27.03 18.32 -15.50
N CYS A 171 26.56 19.50 -15.14
CA CYS A 171 25.63 19.73 -14.03
C CYS A 171 24.28 19.05 -14.29
N SER A 172 23.75 19.14 -15.51
CA SER A 172 22.51 18.45 -15.91
C SER A 172 22.65 16.93 -15.81
N TYR A 173 23.77 16.36 -16.26
CA TYR A 173 24.05 14.93 -16.15
C TYR A 173 24.25 14.48 -14.69
N GLY A 174 24.95 15.26 -13.87
CA GLY A 174 25.07 15.00 -12.42
C GLY A 174 23.74 15.04 -11.68
N ASN A 175 22.86 15.98 -12.03
CA ASN A 175 21.50 16.03 -11.51
C ASN A 175 20.65 14.84 -11.99
N PHE A 176 20.86 14.36 -13.22
CA PHE A 176 20.22 13.17 -13.74
C PHE A 176 20.67 11.89 -13.01
N THR A 177 21.96 11.70 -12.73
CA THR A 177 22.44 10.51 -12.01
C THR A 177 21.91 10.43 -10.57
N ILE A 178 21.83 11.57 -9.86
CA ILE A 178 21.18 11.66 -8.54
C ILE A 178 19.69 11.26 -8.63
N GLN A 179 18.97 11.71 -9.65
CA GLN A 179 17.57 11.34 -9.86
C GLN A 179 17.41 9.84 -10.17
N CYS A 180 18.28 9.26 -11.00
CA CYS A 180 18.29 7.81 -11.26
C CYS A 180 18.51 6.99 -9.98
N GLU A 181 19.32 7.47 -9.03
CA GLU A 181 19.51 6.80 -7.75
C GLU A 181 18.23 6.83 -6.88
N GLU A 182 17.56 7.98 -6.81
CA GLU A 182 16.27 8.13 -6.11
C GLU A 182 15.16 7.28 -6.77
N ASP A 183 15.13 7.22 -8.10
CA ASP A 183 14.19 6.42 -8.87
C ASP A 183 14.44 4.92 -8.72
N GLY A 184 15.70 4.48 -8.67
CA GLY A 184 16.06 3.11 -8.33
C GLY A 184 15.55 2.71 -6.94
N LYS A 185 15.78 3.57 -5.93
CA LYS A 185 15.29 3.39 -4.56
C LYS A 185 13.76 3.30 -4.47
N PHE A 186 13.05 4.12 -5.25
CA PHE A 186 11.59 4.08 -5.37
C PHE A 186 11.11 2.79 -6.06
N ALA A 187 11.64 2.50 -7.25
CA ALA A 187 11.23 1.37 -8.09
C ALA A 187 11.44 0.02 -7.39
N VAL A 188 12.56 -0.17 -6.68
CA VAL A 188 12.82 -1.40 -5.90
C VAL A 188 11.76 -1.59 -4.82
N ARG A 189 11.38 -0.55 -4.07
CA ARG A 189 10.35 -0.65 -3.03
C ARG A 189 8.96 -0.92 -3.60
N VAL A 190 8.58 -0.23 -4.68
CA VAL A 190 7.31 -0.50 -5.38
C VAL A 190 7.27 -1.95 -5.89
N ALA A 191 8.35 -2.44 -6.53
CA ALA A 191 8.44 -3.81 -7.01
C ALA A 191 8.36 -4.85 -5.87
N LYS A 192 8.99 -4.59 -4.71
CA LYS A 192 8.85 -5.45 -3.52
C LYS A 192 7.42 -5.47 -2.97
N TYR A 193 6.72 -4.34 -2.99
CA TYR A 193 5.32 -4.30 -2.59
C TYR A 193 4.41 -4.98 -3.63
N GLN A 194 4.70 -4.88 -4.94
CA GLN A 194 4.03 -5.67 -5.98
C GLN A 194 4.22 -7.19 -5.77
N GLN A 195 5.41 -7.64 -5.33
CA GLN A 195 5.63 -9.04 -4.98
C GLN A 195 4.69 -9.49 -3.85
N LEU A 196 4.53 -8.69 -2.78
CA LEU A 196 3.58 -8.95 -1.70
C LEU A 196 2.11 -9.02 -2.20
N VAL A 197 1.71 -8.09 -3.06
CA VAL A 197 0.37 -8.07 -3.68
C VAL A 197 0.15 -9.33 -4.53
N PHE A 198 1.13 -9.73 -5.34
CA PHE A 198 1.06 -10.94 -6.16
C PHE A 198 0.95 -12.22 -5.31
N ILE A 199 1.75 -12.35 -4.24
CA ILE A 199 1.66 -13.51 -3.33
C ILE A 199 0.28 -13.55 -2.64
N SER A 200 -0.28 -12.38 -2.30
CA SER A 200 -1.65 -12.27 -1.76
C SER A 200 -2.71 -12.70 -2.77
N TYR A 201 -2.57 -12.31 -4.04
CA TYR A 201 -3.42 -12.76 -5.14
C TYR A 201 -3.34 -14.28 -5.35
N CYS A 202 -2.15 -14.88 -5.28
CA CYS A 202 -1.98 -16.34 -5.30
C CYS A 202 -2.71 -17.04 -4.15
N ALA A 203 -2.73 -16.46 -2.94
CA ALA A 203 -3.50 -17.02 -1.82
C ALA A 203 -5.02 -16.93 -2.07
N VAL A 204 -5.50 -15.85 -2.68
CA VAL A 204 -6.90 -15.71 -3.12
C VAL A 204 -7.26 -16.76 -4.18
N LEU A 205 -6.43 -16.98 -5.20
CA LEU A 205 -6.68 -17.99 -6.23
C LEU A 205 -6.81 -19.41 -5.64
N LEU A 206 -5.99 -19.78 -4.65
CA LEU A 206 -6.14 -21.05 -3.93
C LEU A 206 -7.49 -21.13 -3.19
N SER A 207 -7.92 -20.05 -2.53
CA SER A 207 -9.24 -20.02 -1.84
C SER A 207 -10.43 -20.16 -2.79
N LEU A 208 -10.25 -19.81 -4.07
CA LEU A 208 -11.22 -19.99 -5.16
C LEU A 208 -11.18 -21.40 -5.79
N GLY A 209 -10.37 -22.32 -5.24
CA GLY A 209 -10.30 -23.71 -5.71
C GLY A 209 -9.31 -23.97 -6.86
N ASN A 210 -8.45 -23.01 -7.22
CA ASN A 210 -7.42 -23.24 -8.23
C ASN A 210 -6.37 -24.27 -7.76
N SER A 211 -5.82 -25.05 -8.68
CA SER A 211 -4.87 -26.11 -8.34
C SER A 211 -3.60 -25.54 -7.69
N ARG A 212 -3.12 -26.20 -6.61
CA ARG A 212 -1.87 -25.80 -5.95
C ARG A 212 -0.68 -25.86 -6.91
N GLN A 213 -0.64 -26.83 -7.82
CA GLN A 213 0.43 -26.97 -8.82
C GLN A 213 0.52 -25.75 -9.74
N THR A 214 -0.62 -25.25 -10.23
CA THR A 214 -0.67 -24.03 -11.07
C THR A 214 -0.17 -22.81 -10.30
N ILE A 215 -0.59 -22.64 -9.05
CA ILE A 215 -0.20 -21.49 -8.23
C ILE A 215 1.28 -21.57 -7.80
N ASP A 216 1.78 -22.75 -7.45
CA ASP A 216 3.19 -22.97 -7.14
C ASP A 216 4.08 -22.76 -8.38
N TRP A 217 3.60 -23.08 -9.59
CA TRP A 217 4.30 -22.74 -10.85
C TRP A 217 4.37 -21.21 -11.06
N MET A 218 3.24 -20.50 -10.89
CA MET A 218 3.21 -19.04 -11.00
C MET A 218 4.17 -18.37 -9.99
N MET A 219 4.16 -18.82 -8.73
CA MET A 219 5.04 -18.25 -7.71
C MET A 219 6.53 -18.54 -7.97
N ARG A 220 6.89 -19.71 -8.51
CA ARG A 220 8.26 -19.94 -9.00
C ARG A 220 8.66 -18.94 -10.08
N ARG A 221 7.79 -18.74 -11.08
CA ARG A 221 8.09 -17.92 -12.24
C ARG A 221 8.28 -16.44 -11.93
N TYR A 222 7.54 -15.91 -10.94
CA TYR A 222 7.42 -14.46 -10.70
C TYR A 222 7.91 -13.98 -9.32
N ILE A 223 8.13 -14.87 -8.34
CA ILE A 223 8.58 -14.50 -6.99
C ILE A 223 9.96 -15.09 -6.68
N SER A 224 10.09 -16.42 -6.72
CA SER A 224 11.33 -17.12 -6.38
C SER A 224 11.20 -18.60 -6.76
N ASP A 225 12.21 -19.16 -7.42
CA ASP A 225 12.28 -20.58 -7.78
C ASP A 225 12.62 -21.48 -6.57
N SER A 226 11.77 -21.38 -5.54
CA SER A 226 11.87 -22.09 -4.27
C SER A 226 11.02 -23.36 -4.24
N ASP A 227 11.29 -24.24 -3.27
CA ASP A 227 10.44 -25.40 -2.99
C ASP A 227 9.01 -25.02 -2.54
N ASN A 228 8.08 -25.99 -2.64
CA ASN A 228 6.67 -25.78 -2.27
C ASN A 228 6.47 -25.30 -0.81
N LYS A 229 7.39 -25.66 0.11
CA LYS A 229 7.31 -25.33 1.53
C LYS A 229 7.66 -23.86 1.77
N ASN A 230 8.62 -23.33 1.03
CA ASN A 230 8.96 -21.91 1.01
C ASN A 230 7.90 -21.07 0.28
N LEU A 231 7.31 -21.58 -0.81
CA LEU A 231 6.16 -20.91 -1.46
C LEU A 231 4.93 -20.85 -0.52
N GLU A 232 4.68 -21.91 0.25
CA GLU A 232 3.66 -21.90 1.29
C GLU A 232 3.97 -20.91 2.43
N ARG A 233 5.23 -20.83 2.87
CA ARG A 233 5.67 -19.80 3.83
C ARG A 233 5.45 -18.38 3.30
N TYR A 234 5.75 -18.10 2.03
CA TYR A 234 5.47 -16.79 1.42
C TYR A 234 3.97 -16.46 1.45
N ARG A 235 3.10 -17.41 1.10
CA ARG A 235 1.63 -17.24 1.20
C ARG A 235 1.16 -17.03 2.65
N SER A 236 1.69 -17.79 3.60
CA SER A 236 1.37 -17.59 5.03
C SER A 236 1.83 -16.22 5.53
N GLY A 237 3.02 -15.76 5.08
CA GLY A 237 3.56 -14.45 5.39
C GLY A 237 2.73 -13.30 4.82
N SER A 238 2.30 -13.38 3.55
CA SER A 238 1.45 -12.34 2.97
C SER A 238 0.07 -12.25 3.65
N LEU A 239 -0.52 -13.39 4.01
CA LEU A 239 -1.74 -13.43 4.81
C LEU A 239 -1.55 -12.82 6.21
N TRP A 240 -0.40 -13.00 6.84
CA TRP A 240 -0.07 -12.33 8.11
C TRP A 240 0.06 -10.81 7.93
N VAL A 241 0.80 -10.34 6.92
CA VAL A 241 0.93 -8.91 6.61
C VAL A 241 -0.43 -8.26 6.36
N ASN A 242 -1.29 -8.89 5.55
CA ASN A 242 -2.64 -8.38 5.26
C ASN A 242 -3.51 -8.28 6.52
N ARG A 243 -3.34 -9.17 7.50
CA ARG A 243 -4.00 -9.04 8.82
C ARG A 243 -3.44 -7.86 9.61
N CYS A 244 -2.13 -7.67 9.64
CA CYS A 244 -1.52 -6.51 10.31
C CYS A 244 -2.04 -5.19 9.71
N ILE A 245 -2.04 -5.06 8.37
CA ILE A 245 -2.64 -3.91 7.66
C ILE A 245 -4.10 -3.71 8.12
N SER A 246 -4.90 -4.79 8.09
CA SER A 246 -6.32 -4.74 8.47
C SER A 246 -6.55 -4.33 9.93
N GLN A 247 -5.71 -4.78 10.87
CA GLN A 247 -5.83 -4.43 12.29
C GLN A 247 -5.37 -3.00 12.57
N LEU A 248 -4.27 -2.55 11.95
CA LEU A 248 -3.81 -1.17 12.06
C LEU A 248 -4.83 -0.19 11.46
N LEU A 249 -5.45 -0.55 10.33
CA LEU A 249 -6.54 0.25 9.75
C LEU A 249 -7.74 0.36 10.70
N LYS A 250 -8.15 -0.74 11.37
CA LYS A 250 -9.19 -0.73 12.41
C LYS A 250 -8.81 0.11 13.64
N GLN A 251 -7.52 0.22 13.94
CA GLN A 251 -6.97 1.07 15.00
C GLN A 251 -6.76 2.54 14.56
N GLY A 252 -7.29 2.95 13.41
CA GLY A 252 -7.24 4.35 12.95
C GLY A 252 -5.93 4.79 12.30
N TRP A 253 -5.00 3.87 11.97
CA TRP A 253 -3.73 4.24 11.31
C TRP A 253 -3.91 4.79 9.88
N GLY A 254 -5.11 4.68 9.29
CA GLY A 254 -5.41 5.16 7.95
C GLY A 254 -4.44 4.59 6.91
N TYR A 255 -3.88 5.44 6.05
CA TYR A 255 -2.92 5.02 5.02
C TYR A 255 -1.59 4.48 5.58
N LYS A 256 -1.20 4.86 6.81
CA LYS A 256 0.05 4.37 7.43
C LYS A 256 0.04 2.86 7.66
N SER A 257 -1.15 2.27 7.81
CA SER A 257 -1.37 0.83 8.02
C SER A 257 -0.71 -0.06 6.96
N TRP A 258 -0.67 0.39 5.70
CA TRP A 258 -0.02 -0.30 4.59
C TRP A 258 1.28 0.37 4.15
N GLU A 259 1.37 1.70 4.25
CA GLU A 259 2.58 2.45 3.85
C GLU A 259 3.80 2.00 4.66
N LEU A 260 3.65 1.57 5.92
CA LEU A 260 4.74 1.02 6.73
C LEU A 260 5.42 -0.19 6.06
N PHE A 261 4.64 -1.08 5.43
CA PHE A 261 5.18 -2.25 4.72
C PHE A 261 5.84 -1.86 3.39
N LEU A 262 5.64 -0.63 2.92
CA LEU A 262 6.38 -0.08 1.80
C LEU A 262 7.68 0.59 2.29
N LEU A 263 7.63 1.39 3.36
CA LEU A 263 8.80 2.09 3.91
C LEU A 263 9.85 1.13 4.50
N CYS A 264 9.41 0.10 5.23
CA CYS A 264 10.29 -0.80 6.00
C CYS A 264 10.81 -2.01 5.20
N THR A 265 10.56 -2.12 3.88
CA THR A 265 10.98 -3.29 3.08
C THR A 265 12.47 -3.35 2.73
N TYR A 266 13.28 -2.36 3.12
CA TYR A 266 14.72 -2.38 2.82
C TYR A 266 15.55 -1.60 3.85
N GLN A 267 16.21 -2.34 4.75
CA GLN A 267 17.34 -1.91 5.58
C GLN A 267 18.32 -3.10 5.68
N ASN A 268 19.21 -3.16 4.70
CA ASN A 268 20.44 -3.95 4.69
C ASN A 268 21.60 -2.97 4.55
#